data_AF-A0A061RND3-F1
#
_entry.id   AF-A0A061RND3-F1
#
_cell.length_a   1.000
_cell.length_b   1.000
_cell.length_c   1.000
_cell.angle_alpha   90.00
_cell.angle_beta   90.00
_cell.angle_gamma   90.00
#
_symmetry.space_group_name_H-M   'P 1'
#
loop_
_entity.id
_entity.type
_entity.pdbx_description
1 polymer ?
#
loop_
_entity_poly.entity_id
_entity_poly.type
_entity_poly.pdbx_seq_one_letter_code
_entity_poly.pdbx_strand_id
1 'polypeptide(L)'
;MLSMTVHAVSALIYPFRWQHIFLPVLPEGLLDYLEAPMPWIIGLPRSMLPRLEQMALEDVVVVNIDTGKLRMVPQAQQSADCFPWRERICENLQKVLDALGAPPAEGARPRHAATDSRCCEEGSDTEAVANVLLASVMRDFFLHLLGSYRCFVYELLPGASWLGNTETGPHWGSAPVPSIRPSGGQLLV
;
A
#
# COMPACT_ATOMS: atom_id res chain seq x y z
N MET A 1 -14.19 11.26 -5.15
CA MET A 1 -12.72 11.36 -5.34
C MET A 1 -11.97 10.76 -4.15
N LEU A 2 -12.20 11.22 -2.91
CA LEU A 2 -11.54 10.68 -1.71
C LEU A 2 -11.56 9.14 -1.59
N SER A 3 -12.75 8.53 -1.68
CA SER A 3 -12.88 7.07 -1.59
C SER A 3 -12.09 6.33 -2.67
N MET A 4 -12.11 6.82 -3.91
CA MET A 4 -11.36 6.24 -5.03
C MET A 4 -9.86 6.33 -4.80
N THR A 5 -9.36 7.46 -4.29
CA THR A 5 -7.94 7.61 -3.97
C THR A 5 -7.50 6.61 -2.90
N VAL A 6 -8.33 6.40 -1.86
CA VAL A 6 -8.03 5.40 -0.82
C VAL A 6 -7.98 3.98 -1.39
N HIS A 7 -8.91 3.62 -2.28
CA HIS A 7 -8.87 2.32 -2.98
C HIS A 7 -7.65 2.20 -3.92
N ALA A 8 -7.27 3.29 -4.61
CA ALA A 8 -6.10 3.31 -5.47
C ALA A 8 -4.82 3.09 -4.66
N VAL A 9 -4.69 3.71 -3.48
CA VAL A 9 -3.57 3.47 -2.55
C VAL A 9 -3.53 2.01 -2.13
N SER A 10 -4.66 1.38 -1.83
CA SER A 10 -4.71 -0.05 -1.51
C SER A 10 -4.27 -0.92 -2.70
N ALA A 11 -4.69 -0.58 -3.91
CA ALA A 11 -4.30 -1.29 -5.14
C ALA A 11 -2.80 -1.16 -5.45
N LEU A 12 -2.17 -0.03 -5.09
CA LEU A 12 -0.72 0.19 -5.25
C LEU A 12 0.13 -0.79 -4.45
N ILE A 13 -0.39 -1.40 -3.39
CA ILE A 13 0.33 -2.37 -2.55
C ILE A 13 0.31 -3.79 -3.18
N TYR A 14 -0.31 -3.97 -4.35
CA TYR A 14 -0.31 -5.25 -5.06
C TYR A 14 1.13 -5.80 -5.25
N PRO A 15 1.41 -7.09 -4.99
CA PRO A 15 0.46 -8.22 -4.84
C PRO A 15 -0.16 -8.38 -3.45
N PHE A 16 0.23 -7.55 -2.49
CA PHE A 16 -0.28 -7.63 -1.14
C PHE A 16 -1.64 -6.98 -1.00
N ARG A 17 -2.30 -7.35 0.10
CA ARG A 17 -3.53 -6.71 0.55
C ARG A 17 -3.27 -6.08 1.90
N TRP A 18 -3.72 -4.85 2.06
CA TRP A 18 -3.74 -4.21 3.37
C TRP A 18 -4.57 -5.06 4.34
N GLN A 19 -4.02 -5.34 5.53
CA GLN A 19 -4.66 -6.23 6.52
C GLN A 19 -5.26 -5.48 7.72
N HIS A 20 -5.00 -4.18 7.84
CA HIS A 20 -5.46 -3.37 8.97
C HIS A 20 -6.68 -2.51 8.61
N ILE A 21 -7.02 -1.56 9.47
CA ILE A 21 -8.19 -0.69 9.28
C ILE A 21 -8.09 0.02 7.93
N PHE A 22 -9.15 -0.13 7.14
CA PHE A 22 -9.32 0.49 5.83
C PHE A 22 -10.69 1.13 5.78
N LEU A 23 -10.73 2.46 5.85
CA LEU A 23 -11.97 3.24 5.85
C LEU A 23 -11.91 4.28 4.72
N PRO A 24 -12.45 3.98 3.52
CA PRO A 24 -12.41 4.89 2.37
C PRO A 24 -12.99 6.29 2.63
N VAL A 25 -13.96 6.38 3.55
CA VAL A 25 -14.54 7.63 4.04
C VAL A 25 -14.84 7.44 5.52
N LEU A 26 -14.28 8.30 6.39
CA LEU A 26 -14.56 8.30 7.82
C LEU A 26 -15.84 9.09 8.12
N PRO A 27 -16.82 8.52 8.82
CA PRO A 27 -17.96 9.27 9.36
C PRO A 27 -17.53 10.22 10.49
N GLU A 28 -18.22 11.36 10.64
CA GLU A 28 -17.84 12.40 11.62
C GLU A 28 -17.82 11.93 13.08
N GLY A 29 -18.68 10.96 13.44
CA GLY A 29 -18.78 10.43 14.80
C GLY A 29 -17.73 9.38 15.17
N LEU A 30 -16.82 9.03 14.26
CA LEU A 30 -15.79 8.01 14.46
C LEU A 30 -14.38 8.59 14.41
N LEU A 31 -14.22 9.88 14.73
CA LEU A 31 -12.92 10.55 14.69
C LEU A 31 -11.90 9.91 15.65
N ASP A 32 -12.37 9.36 16.77
CA ASP A 32 -11.55 8.68 17.78
C ASP A 32 -10.80 7.45 17.22
N TYR A 33 -11.24 6.89 16.08
CA TYR A 33 -10.51 5.81 15.40
C TYR A 33 -9.15 6.23 14.86
N LEU A 34 -8.90 7.53 14.68
CA LEU A 34 -7.60 8.04 14.25
C LEU A 34 -6.51 7.84 15.31
N GLU A 35 -6.89 7.70 16.58
CA GLU A 35 -5.97 7.46 17.70
C GLU A 35 -5.64 5.97 17.89
N ALA A 36 -6.14 5.09 17.01
CA ALA A 36 -5.86 3.67 17.10
C ALA A 36 -4.35 3.40 16.92
N PRO A 37 -3.72 2.57 17.78
CA PRO A 37 -2.29 2.28 17.72
C PRO A 37 -1.90 1.34 16.57
N MET A 38 -2.88 0.77 15.88
CA MET A 38 -2.66 -0.10 14.73
C MET A 38 -2.59 0.72 13.43
N PRO A 39 -1.83 0.29 12.41
CA PRO A 39 -1.77 1.00 11.14
C PRO A 39 -3.15 1.13 10.49
N TRP A 40 -3.42 2.26 9.83
CA TRP A 40 -4.69 2.48 9.15
C TRP A 40 -4.55 3.29 7.87
N ILE A 41 -5.48 3.07 6.94
CA ILE A 41 -5.66 3.90 5.75
C ILE A 41 -7.09 4.44 5.81
N ILE A 42 -7.22 5.75 5.97
CA ILE A 42 -8.50 6.41 6.21
C ILE A 42 -8.66 7.61 5.28
N GLY A 43 -9.80 7.72 4.61
CA GLY A 43 -10.21 8.91 3.87
C GLY A 43 -10.93 9.89 4.77
N LEU A 44 -10.31 11.05 5.03
CA LEU A 44 -10.90 12.09 5.85
C LEU A 44 -11.55 13.21 4.99
N PRO A 45 -12.86 13.50 5.17
CA PRO A 45 -13.49 14.65 4.55
C PRO A 45 -12.87 15.98 5.01
N ARG A 46 -12.87 16.98 4.12
CA ARG A 46 -12.31 18.32 4.40
C ARG A 46 -12.94 19.01 5.61
N SER A 47 -14.22 18.76 5.90
CA SER A 47 -14.93 19.31 7.07
C SER A 47 -14.29 18.90 8.41
N MET A 48 -13.57 17.78 8.44
CA MET A 48 -12.98 17.21 9.66
C MET A 48 -11.50 17.60 9.85
N LEU A 49 -10.86 18.24 8.85
CA LEU A 49 -9.46 18.68 8.96
C LEU A 49 -9.17 19.60 10.16
N PRO A 50 -10.02 20.58 10.52
CA PRO A 50 -9.76 21.42 11.70
C PRO A 50 -9.74 20.62 13.01
N ARG A 51 -10.51 19.53 13.10
CA ARG A 51 -10.52 18.64 14.27
C ARG A 51 -9.27 17.75 14.30
N LEU A 52 -8.84 17.27 13.12
CA LEU A 52 -7.58 16.53 12.97
C LEU A 52 -6.39 17.36 13.48
N GLU A 53 -6.33 18.64 13.14
CA GLU A 53 -5.24 19.54 13.59
C GLU A 53 -5.25 19.82 15.09
N GLN A 54 -6.37 19.57 15.78
CA GLN A 54 -6.48 19.66 17.24
C GLN A 54 -6.07 18.36 17.94
N MET A 55 -6.04 17.24 17.21
CA MET A 55 -5.62 15.94 17.73
C MET A 55 -4.09 15.85 17.73
N ALA A 56 -3.52 15.35 18.82
CA ALA A 56 -2.09 15.08 18.95
C ALA A 56 -1.76 13.71 18.36
N LEU A 57 -1.87 13.58 17.03
CA LEU A 57 -1.55 12.34 16.34
C LEU A 57 -0.03 12.19 16.16
N GLU A 58 0.52 11.11 16.70
CA GLU A 58 1.93 10.74 16.53
C GLU A 58 2.08 9.79 15.33
N ASP A 59 3.17 9.92 14.57
CA ASP A 59 3.51 9.04 13.44
C ASP A 59 2.47 8.88 12.32
N VAL A 60 1.66 9.91 12.07
CA VAL A 60 0.67 9.94 10.98
C VAL A 60 1.19 10.65 9.73
N VAL A 61 0.88 10.10 8.56
CA VAL A 61 1.11 10.73 7.25
C VAL A 61 -0.20 11.28 6.70
N VAL A 62 -0.26 12.58 6.43
CA VAL A 62 -1.46 13.27 5.93
C VAL A 62 -1.22 13.76 4.51
N VAL A 63 -2.06 13.31 3.58
CA VAL A 63 -2.01 13.73 2.17
C VAL A 63 -3.25 14.54 1.83
N ASN A 64 -3.06 15.81 1.47
CA ASN A 64 -4.13 16.65 0.96
C ASN A 64 -4.25 16.50 -0.56
N ILE A 65 -5.26 15.75 -1.00
CA ILE A 65 -5.47 15.41 -2.42
C ILE A 65 -5.82 16.65 -3.26
N ASP A 66 -6.51 17.64 -2.68
CA ASP A 66 -6.91 18.85 -3.39
C ASP A 66 -5.72 19.78 -3.70
N THR A 67 -4.71 19.79 -2.82
CA THR A 67 -3.55 20.69 -2.93
C THR A 67 -2.24 19.98 -3.29
N GLY A 68 -2.25 18.65 -3.31
CA GLY A 68 -1.04 17.83 -3.50
C GLY A 68 -0.03 17.94 -2.34
N LYS A 69 -0.42 18.50 -1.20
CA LYS A 69 0.49 18.70 -0.06
C LYS A 69 0.56 17.46 0.82
N LEU A 70 1.78 17.00 1.06
CA LEU A 70 2.13 15.92 1.97
C LEU A 70 2.64 16.50 3.28
N ARG A 71 2.06 16.08 4.41
CA ARG A 71 2.57 16.36 5.75
C ARG A 71 3.01 15.04 6.38
N MET A 72 4.27 14.98 6.79
CA MET A 72 4.87 13.82 7.46
C MET A 72 5.61 14.28 8.70
N VAL A 73 5.54 13.47 9.76
CA VAL A 73 6.35 13.65 10.96
C VAL A 73 7.81 13.29 10.64
N PRO A 74 8.83 13.94 11.25
CA PRO A 74 10.24 13.68 10.94
C PRO A 74 10.65 12.20 11.03
N GLN A 75 10.07 11.44 11.95
CA GLN A 75 10.32 10.00 12.10
C GLN A 75 9.83 9.20 10.88
N ALA A 76 8.62 9.49 10.38
CA ALA A 76 8.08 8.90 9.15
C ALA A 76 8.89 9.31 7.90
N GLN A 77 9.46 10.51 7.90
CA GLN A 77 10.33 10.95 6.80
C GLN A 77 11.65 10.16 6.79
N GLN A 78 12.27 9.98 7.96
CA GLN A 78 13.51 9.22 8.08
C GLN A 78 13.35 7.76 7.67
N SER A 79 12.22 7.12 8.03
CA SER A 79 11.94 5.75 7.61
C SER A 79 11.74 5.63 6.10
N ALA A 80 11.07 6.61 5.48
CA ALA A 80 10.94 6.69 4.02
C ALA A 80 12.29 6.91 3.32
N ASP A 81 13.19 7.69 3.92
CA ASP A 81 14.51 7.98 3.36
C ASP A 81 15.51 6.82 3.51
N CYS A 82 15.39 6.02 4.57
CA CYS A 82 16.19 4.82 4.78
C CYS A 82 15.69 3.60 3.97
N PHE A 83 14.58 3.75 3.24
CA PHE A 83 13.94 2.65 2.55
C PHE A 83 14.84 2.06 1.44
N PRO A 84 15.11 0.74 1.46
CA PRO A 84 15.92 0.10 0.43
C PRO A 84 15.33 0.33 -0.96
N TRP A 85 16.18 0.64 -1.95
CA TRP A 85 15.78 0.84 -3.36
C TRP A 85 14.85 2.04 -3.62
N ARG A 86 14.75 2.99 -2.66
CA ARG A 86 13.98 4.24 -2.78
C ARG A 86 14.24 4.99 -4.09
N GLU A 87 15.50 5.19 -4.45
CA GLU A 87 15.88 5.91 -5.67
C GLU A 87 15.31 5.25 -6.91
N ARG A 88 15.44 3.92 -7.00
CA ARG A 88 14.97 3.13 -8.16
C ARG A 88 13.45 3.17 -8.30
N ILE A 89 12.69 3.07 -7.20
CA ILE A 89 11.22 3.17 -7.27
C ILE A 89 10.79 4.60 -7.64
N CYS A 90 11.43 5.64 -7.08
CA CYS A 90 11.14 7.02 -7.43
C CYS A 90 11.40 7.29 -8.92
N GLU A 91 12.53 6.83 -9.47
CA GLU A 91 12.84 6.97 -10.89
C GLU A 91 11.83 6.26 -11.79
N ASN A 92 11.47 5.02 -11.45
CA ASN A 92 10.52 4.25 -12.26
C ASN A 92 9.11 4.84 -12.22
N LEU A 93 8.67 5.34 -11.05
CA LEU A 93 7.40 6.05 -10.92
C LEU A 93 7.43 7.37 -11.69
N GLN A 94 8.53 8.13 -11.62
CA GLN A 94 8.67 9.38 -12.37
C GLN A 94 8.57 9.14 -13.88
N LYS A 95 9.24 8.11 -14.41
CA LYS A 95 9.14 7.73 -15.84
C LYS A 95 7.70 7.41 -16.26
N VAL A 96 6.93 6.74 -15.39
CA VAL A 96 5.50 6.47 -15.65
C VAL A 96 4.70 7.77 -15.63
N LEU A 97 4.92 8.64 -14.65
CA LEU A 97 4.24 9.95 -14.58
C LEU A 97 4.56 10.82 -15.81
N ASP A 98 5.80 10.83 -16.28
CA ASP A 98 6.23 11.55 -17.47
C ASP A 98 5.57 10.98 -18.74
N ALA A 99 5.49 9.66 -18.86
CA ALA A 99 4.83 8.96 -19.96
C ALA A 99 3.30 9.21 -20.00
N LEU A 100 2.70 9.48 -18.84
CA LEU A 100 1.28 9.80 -18.70
C LEU A 100 0.95 11.26 -18.99
N GLY A 101 1.95 12.14 -19.13
CA GLY A 101 1.76 13.55 -19.44
C GLY A 101 0.95 14.27 -18.37
N ALA A 102 1.53 14.50 -17.20
CA ALA A 102 0.90 15.37 -16.20
C ALA A 102 0.74 16.80 -16.77
N PRO A 103 -0.46 17.39 -16.78
CA PRO A 103 -0.57 18.83 -17.02
C PRO A 103 0.19 19.57 -15.91
N PRO A 104 0.92 20.66 -16.22
CA PRO A 104 1.63 21.43 -15.22
C PRO A 104 0.66 21.93 -14.15
N ALA A 105 1.10 21.91 -12.90
CA ALA A 105 0.34 22.36 -11.74
C ALA A 105 0.12 23.89 -11.76
N GLU A 106 -0.70 24.39 -12.68
CA GLU A 106 -1.18 25.77 -12.70
C GLU A 106 -2.69 25.81 -12.43
N GLY A 107 -3.08 26.43 -11.32
CA GLY A 107 -4.43 26.92 -11.07
C GLY A 107 -5.33 25.97 -10.28
N ALA A 108 -5.22 26.04 -8.95
CA ALA A 108 -6.27 25.58 -8.04
C ALA A 108 -7.59 26.32 -8.33
N ARG A 109 -8.46 25.72 -9.15
CA ARG A 109 -9.85 26.17 -9.34
C ARG A 109 -10.75 25.26 -8.48
N PRO A 110 -11.56 25.81 -7.57
CA PRO A 110 -12.43 24.99 -6.74
C PRO A 110 -13.53 24.39 -7.62
N ARG A 111 -13.48 23.07 -7.84
CA ARG A 111 -14.61 22.32 -8.40
C ARG A 111 -15.69 22.22 -7.33
N HIS A 112 -16.50 23.27 -7.24
CA HIS A 112 -17.74 23.23 -6.45
C HIS A 112 -18.71 22.22 -7.07
N ALA A 113 -19.35 21.48 -6.16
CA ALA A 113 -20.36 20.45 -6.32
C ALA A 113 -21.18 20.51 -7.62
N ALA A 114 -21.10 19.44 -8.40
CA ALA A 114 -22.20 19.01 -9.25
C ALA A 114 -22.66 17.65 -8.73
N THR A 115 -23.80 17.67 -8.04
CA THR A 115 -24.68 16.51 -7.90
C THR A 115 -25.08 16.09 -9.30
N ASP A 116 -24.43 15.08 -9.86
CA ASP A 116 -25.07 14.31 -10.92
C ASP A 116 -24.63 12.85 -10.87
N SER A 117 -25.64 12.00 -10.90
CA SER A 117 -25.54 10.56 -10.96
C SER A 117 -24.92 10.19 -12.30
N ARG A 118 -23.63 9.88 -12.30
CA ARG A 118 -23.02 9.04 -13.33
C ARG A 118 -22.01 8.11 -12.67
N CYS A 119 -22.53 6.95 -12.25
CA CYS A 119 -21.71 5.76 -12.10
C CYS A 119 -20.97 5.50 -13.41
N CYS A 120 -19.68 5.18 -13.26
CA CYS A 120 -18.80 4.44 -14.15
C CYS A 120 -19.26 4.32 -15.62
N GLU A 121 -18.53 4.94 -16.54
CA GLU A 121 -17.97 4.28 -17.72
C GLU A 121 -17.27 5.30 -18.61
N GLU A 122 -15.95 5.16 -18.69
CA GLU A 122 -15.02 5.51 -19.78
C GLU A 122 -13.64 5.64 -19.13
N GLY A 123 -13.10 4.50 -18.69
CA GLY A 123 -11.65 4.40 -18.50
C GLY A 123 -11.04 4.58 -19.88
N SER A 124 -10.64 5.81 -20.19
CA SER A 124 -9.86 6.15 -21.38
C SER A 124 -8.73 5.12 -21.52
N ASP A 125 -8.43 4.68 -22.74
CA ASP A 125 -7.35 3.71 -23.00
C ASP A 125 -6.03 4.13 -22.31
N THR A 126 -5.82 5.44 -22.14
CA THR A 126 -4.69 6.03 -21.40
C THR A 126 -4.69 5.65 -19.91
N GLU A 127 -5.83 5.65 -19.23
CA GLU A 127 -5.94 5.30 -17.80
C GLU A 127 -5.74 3.80 -17.58
N ALA A 128 -6.26 2.97 -18.48
CA ALA A 128 -6.01 1.53 -18.45
C ALA A 128 -4.51 1.22 -18.61
N VAL A 129 -3.84 1.88 -19.56
CA VAL A 129 -2.39 1.76 -19.77
C VAL A 129 -1.61 2.27 -18.54
N ALA A 130 -2.01 3.40 -17.96
CA ALA A 130 -1.42 3.95 -16.73
C ALA A 130 -1.44 2.95 -15.58
N ASN A 131 -2.60 2.35 -15.35
CA ASN A 131 -2.81 1.39 -14.27
C ASN A 131 -1.95 0.14 -14.45
N VAL A 132 -1.81 -0.35 -15.70
CA VAL A 132 -0.95 -1.50 -16.01
C VAL A 132 0.52 -1.17 -15.75
N LEU A 133 1.00 0.00 -16.19
CA LEU A 133 2.38 0.44 -15.97
C LEU A 133 2.67 0.61 -14.48
N LEU A 134 1.80 1.32 -13.77
CA LEU A 134 1.95 1.55 -12.33
C LEU A 134 1.95 0.23 -11.54
N ALA A 135 1.04 -0.69 -11.88
CA ALA A 135 0.99 -2.02 -11.28
C ALA A 135 2.25 -2.84 -11.60
N SER A 136 2.84 -2.72 -12.79
CA SER A 136 4.10 -3.39 -13.12
C SER A 136 5.27 -2.88 -12.27
N VAL A 137 5.40 -1.55 -12.12
CA VAL A 137 6.46 -0.94 -11.31
C VAL A 137 6.35 -1.37 -9.85
N MET A 138 5.14 -1.30 -9.26
CA MET A 138 4.93 -1.71 -7.87
C MET A 138 5.17 -3.21 -7.68
N ARG A 139 4.72 -4.05 -8.61
CA ARG A 139 4.94 -5.49 -8.56
C ARG A 139 6.42 -5.84 -8.62
N ASP A 140 7.15 -5.26 -9.57
CA ASP A 140 8.59 -5.47 -9.69
C ASP A 140 9.31 -5.00 -8.42
N PHE A 141 8.90 -3.85 -7.88
CA PHE A 141 9.42 -3.35 -6.62
C PHE A 141 9.23 -4.36 -5.47
N PHE A 142 8.01 -4.85 -5.23
CA PHE A 142 7.74 -5.81 -4.15
C PHE A 142 8.43 -7.17 -4.39
N LEU A 143 8.53 -7.62 -5.65
CA LEU A 143 9.26 -8.84 -5.98
C LEU A 143 10.76 -8.73 -5.68
N HIS A 144 11.37 -7.56 -5.89
CA HIS A 144 12.77 -7.35 -5.51
C HIS A 144 12.92 -7.22 -4.00
N LEU A 145 12.02 -6.48 -3.33
CA LEU A 145 12.04 -6.31 -1.88
C LEU A 145 11.99 -7.66 -1.16
N LEU A 146 11.12 -8.55 -1.65
CA LEU A 146 10.95 -9.88 -1.07
C LEU A 146 11.78 -10.94 -1.74
N GLY A 147 12.50 -10.69 -2.83
CA GLY A 147 13.01 -11.74 -3.73
C GLY A 147 13.80 -12.86 -3.03
N SER A 148 14.44 -12.53 -1.92
CA SER A 148 15.18 -13.46 -1.05
C SER A 148 14.31 -14.36 -0.15
N TYR A 149 12.98 -14.16 -0.08
CA TYR A 149 12.06 -14.95 0.75
C TYR A 149 12.16 -16.44 0.42
N ARG A 150 12.42 -16.77 -0.85
CA ARG A 150 12.54 -18.15 -1.32
C ARG A 150 13.70 -18.87 -0.62
N CYS A 151 14.81 -18.19 -0.35
CA CYS A 151 15.94 -18.76 0.36
C CYS A 151 15.55 -19.19 1.78
N PHE A 152 14.74 -18.38 2.47
CA PHE A 152 14.25 -18.70 3.81
C PHE A 152 13.22 -19.84 3.82
N VAL A 153 12.37 -19.95 2.79
CA VAL A 153 11.42 -21.07 2.67
C VAL A 153 12.15 -22.40 2.51
N TYR A 154 13.27 -22.43 1.78
CA TYR A 154 14.10 -23.65 1.65
C TYR A 154 14.81 -24.02 2.94
N GLU A 155 15.19 -23.06 3.78
CA GLU A 155 15.78 -23.32 5.11
C GLU A 155 14.75 -23.86 6.12
N LEU A 156 13.50 -23.38 6.06
CA LEU A 156 12.41 -23.82 6.96
C LEU A 156 11.83 -25.20 6.61
N LEU A 157 11.96 -25.65 5.37
CA LEU A 157 11.50 -26.96 4.89
C LEU A 157 12.66 -27.79 4.33
N PRO A 158 13.59 -28.28 5.18
CA PRO A 158 14.64 -29.18 4.75
C PRO A 158 14.00 -30.54 4.39
N GLY A 159 13.58 -30.69 3.13
CA GLY A 159 13.01 -31.94 2.61
C GLY A 159 11.86 -31.83 1.60
N ALA A 160 11.44 -30.63 1.17
CA ALA A 160 10.38 -30.49 0.17
C ALA A 160 10.88 -30.79 -1.27
N SER A 161 11.19 -32.06 -1.54
CA SER A 161 11.42 -32.61 -2.87
C SER A 161 10.09 -32.80 -3.61
N TRP A 162 9.42 -31.73 -4.02
CA TRP A 162 8.21 -31.81 -4.84
C TRP A 162 8.30 -30.91 -6.08
N LEU A 163 9.27 -31.19 -6.93
CA LEU A 163 9.26 -30.88 -8.36
C LEU A 163 10.11 -31.96 -9.04
N GLY A 164 9.58 -33.18 -9.10
CA GLY A 164 10.29 -34.31 -9.71
C GLY A 164 9.68 -35.64 -9.34
N ASN A 165 8.48 -35.91 -9.86
CA ASN A 165 8.05 -37.18 -10.46
C ASN A 165 6.53 -37.30 -10.32
N THR A 166 5.89 -37.35 -11.47
CA THR A 166 4.52 -37.82 -11.64
C THR A 166 4.37 -39.23 -11.08
N GLU A 167 3.18 -39.50 -10.53
CA GLU A 167 2.60 -40.80 -10.17
C GLU A 167 2.49 -41.12 -8.67
N THR A 168 1.24 -41.39 -8.28
CA THR A 168 0.69 -41.88 -7.01
C THR A 168 0.20 -40.82 -5.99
N GLY A 169 -1.11 -40.88 -5.69
CA GLY A 169 -1.92 -39.86 -5.01
C GLY A 169 -1.80 -39.80 -3.48
N PRO A 170 -2.57 -38.91 -2.82
CA PRO A 170 -2.29 -38.49 -1.45
C PRO A 170 -2.86 -39.47 -0.43
N HIS A 171 -1.98 -40.16 0.28
CA HIS A 171 -2.31 -40.75 1.59
C HIS A 171 -2.00 -39.71 2.68
N TRP A 172 -3.05 -39.11 3.23
CA TRP A 172 -2.95 -38.28 4.44
C TRP A 172 -2.74 -39.18 5.66
N GLY A 173 -1.54 -39.18 6.22
CA GLY A 173 -1.24 -39.93 7.44
C GLY A 173 0.12 -39.56 8.03
N SER A 174 0.07 -38.78 9.12
CA SER A 174 1.07 -38.77 10.20
C SER A 174 2.50 -38.35 9.86
N ALA A 175 2.76 -37.04 9.85
CA ALA A 175 4.11 -36.52 10.10
C ALA A 175 4.15 -35.85 11.49
N PRO A 176 5.18 -36.13 12.33
CA PRO A 176 5.26 -35.60 13.68
C PRO A 176 5.62 -34.11 13.66
N VAL A 177 4.99 -33.33 14.55
CA VAL A 177 5.30 -31.91 14.77
C VAL A 177 6.73 -31.78 15.32
N PRO A 178 7.66 -31.08 14.64
CA PRO A 178 9.01 -30.91 15.17
C PRO A 178 9.00 -29.88 16.30
N SER A 179 9.53 -30.29 17.46
CA SER A 179 9.80 -29.43 18.62
C SER A 179 10.88 -28.40 18.28
N ILE A 180 10.47 -27.16 18.07
CA ILE A 180 11.37 -26.02 17.87
C ILE A 180 12.09 -25.72 19.20
N ARG A 181 13.41 -25.97 19.27
CA ARG A 181 14.28 -25.35 20.28
C ARG A 181 14.60 -23.92 19.83
N PRO A 182 14.52 -22.92 20.71
CA PRO A 182 14.84 -21.55 20.35
C PRO A 182 16.37 -21.38 20.35
N SER A 183 16.97 -21.37 19.16
CA SER A 183 18.30 -20.77 18.96
C SER A 183 18.09 -19.28 18.77
N GLY A 184 18.64 -18.48 19.69
CA GLY A 184 18.36 -17.05 19.85
C GLY A 184 18.70 -16.17 18.65
N GLY A 185 17.72 -15.98 17.77
CA GLY A 185 17.61 -14.81 16.91
C GLY A 185 16.37 -14.03 17.34
N GLN A 186 16.55 -12.83 17.87
CA GLN A 186 15.45 -11.91 18.15
C GLN A 186 14.81 -11.49 16.82
N LEU A 187 13.55 -11.86 16.65
CA LEU A 187 12.66 -11.24 15.67
C LEU A 187 12.27 -9.88 16.26
N LEU A 188 12.89 -8.79 15.77
CA LEU A 188 12.37 -7.45 16.01
C LEU A 188 11.19 -7.25 15.05
N VAL A 189 9.98 -7.25 15.60
CA VAL A 189 8.77 -6.72 14.96
C VAL A 189 8.73 -5.23 15.21
#